data_AF-A0A961JXA6-F1
#
_entry.id   AF-A0A961JXA6-F1
#
_cell.length_a   1.000
_cell.length_b   1.000
_cell.length_c   1.000
_cell.angle_alpha   90.00
_cell.angle_beta   90.00
_cell.angle_gamma   90.00
#
_symmetry.space_group_name_H-M   'P 1'
#
loop_
_entity.id
_entity.type
_entity.pdbx_description
1 polymer ?
#
loop_
_entity_poly.entity_id
_entity_poly.type
_entity_poly.pdbx_seq_one_letter_code
_entity_poly.pdbx_strand_id
1 'polypeptide(L)'
;MAEPRSRGEKIAIAFMAVWTIVWTAGMLIVLYGVVKALLAGNLPAVAFMLVWLGAAGLGLFLGARKLRMLLVSGRPAPPSARDHEWRDGTPG
;
A
#
# COMPACT_ATOMS: atom_id res chain seq x y z
N MET A 1 24.28 -16.75 1.26
CA MET A 1 24.79 -15.47 0.75
C MET A 1 23.58 -14.64 0.33
N ALA A 2 23.29 -13.54 1.02
CA ALA A 2 22.13 -12.71 0.69
C ALA A 2 22.46 -11.90 -0.57
N GLU A 3 21.69 -12.08 -1.65
CA GLU A 3 21.82 -11.24 -2.85
C GLU A 3 21.62 -9.76 -2.47
N PRO A 4 22.45 -8.84 -3.01
CA PRO A 4 22.27 -7.42 -2.77
C PRO A 4 20.94 -6.95 -3.39
N ARG A 5 20.04 -6.42 -2.55
CA ARG A 5 18.77 -5.81 -2.99
C ARG A 5 19.01 -4.78 -4.09
N SER A 6 18.27 -4.89 -5.20
CA SER A 6 18.36 -3.97 -6.32
C SER A 6 17.91 -2.56 -5.92
N ARG A 7 18.42 -1.51 -6.61
CA ARG A 7 17.99 -0.11 -6.36
C ARG A 7 16.47 0.06 -6.49
N GLY A 8 15.83 -0.67 -7.41
CA GLY A 8 14.38 -0.63 -7.60
C GLY A 8 13.60 -1.14 -6.40
N GLU A 9 14.08 -2.18 -5.72
CA GLU A 9 13.43 -2.74 -4.53
C GLU A 9 13.47 -1.74 -3.35
N LYS A 10 14.59 -1.01 -3.19
CA LYS A 10 14.71 0.01 -2.15
C LYS A 10 13.75 1.19 -2.37
N ILE A 11 13.60 1.64 -3.62
CA ILE A 11 12.67 2.71 -3.98
C ILE A 11 11.23 2.26 -3.75
N ALA A 12 10.88 1.02 -4.12
CA ALA A 12 9.55 0.47 -3.89
C ALA A 12 9.19 0.40 -2.40
N ILE A 13 10.14 -0.02 -1.55
CA ILE A 13 9.97 -0.05 -0.09
C ILE A 13 9.76 1.37 0.47
N ALA A 14 10.59 2.33 0.05
CA ALA A 14 10.47 3.72 0.50
C ALA A 14 9.13 4.34 0.08
N PHE A 15 8.72 4.13 -1.18
CA PHE A 15 7.43 4.58 -1.68
C PHE A 15 6.27 3.96 -0.88
N MET A 16 6.28 2.65 -0.65
CA MET A 16 5.25 1.97 0.13
C MET A 16 5.18 2.46 1.58
N ALA A 17 6.33 2.77 2.19
CA ALA A 17 6.38 3.34 3.53
C ALA A 17 5.74 4.73 3.58
N VAL A 18 6.15 5.64 2.68
CA VAL A 18 5.58 6.99 2.58
C VAL A 18 4.09 6.94 2.26
N TRP A 19 3.70 6.11 1.30
CA TRP A 19 2.30 5.88 0.93
C TRP A 19 1.47 5.43 2.14
N THR A 20 1.97 4.47 2.92
CA THR A 20 1.27 3.97 4.11
C THR A 20 1.10 5.07 5.16
N ILE A 21 2.13 5.89 5.40
CA ILE A 21 2.08 7.02 6.34
C ILE A 21 1.04 8.06 5.89
N VAL A 22 1.08 8.47 4.62
CA VAL A 22 0.15 9.46 4.06
C VAL A 22 -1.29 8.98 4.17
N TRP A 23 -1.57 7.73 3.79
CA TRP A 23 -2.91 7.17 3.91
C TRP A 23 -3.38 7.02 5.36
N THR A 24 -2.49 6.63 6.27
CA THR A 24 -2.81 6.57 7.70
C THR A 24 -3.20 7.95 8.23
N ALA A 25 -2.44 8.99 7.89
CA ALA A 25 -2.79 10.36 8.24
C ALA A 25 -4.13 10.79 7.64
N GLY A 26 -4.40 10.43 6.38
CA GLY A 26 -5.69 10.64 5.72
C GLY A 26 -6.85 9.97 6.48
N MET A 27 -6.69 8.72 6.93
CA MET A 27 -7.71 8.03 7.73
C MET A 27 -8.02 8.77 9.04
N LEU A 28 -7.01 9.34 9.71
CA LEU A 28 -7.21 10.12 10.94
C LEU A 28 -8.04 11.38 10.69
N ILE A 29 -7.81 12.06 9.56
CA ILE A 29 -8.61 13.22 9.15
C ILE A 29 -10.05 12.81 8.88
N VAL A 30 -10.28 11.68 8.19
CA VAL A 30 -11.64 11.19 7.94
C VAL A 30 -12.33 10.77 9.24
N LEU A 31 -11.63 10.11 10.17
CA LEU A 31 -12.17 9.78 11.50
C LEU A 31 -12.60 11.04 12.26
N TYR A 32 -11.79 12.09 12.22
CA TYR A 32 -12.19 13.39 12.77
C TYR A 32 -13.45 13.95 12.08
N GLY A 33 -13.52 13.83 10.75
CA GLY A 33 -14.71 14.18 9.95
C GLY A 33 -15.96 13.37 10.34
N VAL A 34 -15.82 12.07 10.62
CA VAL A 34 -16.90 11.19 11.09
C VAL A 34 -17.46 11.71 12.41
N VAL A 35 -16.59 12.07 13.38
CA VAL A 35 -17.04 12.63 14.66
C VAL A 35 -17.81 13.93 14.44
N LYS A 36 -17.32 14.83 13.58
CA LYS A 36 -18.04 16.07 13.25
C LYS A 36 -19.39 15.82 12.57
N ALA A 37 -19.45 14.88 11.61
CA ALA A 37 -20.67 14.54 10.90
C ALA A 37 -21.71 13.89 11.83
N LEU A 38 -21.25 13.08 12.78
CA LEU A 38 -22.08 12.47 13.81
C LEU A 38 -22.69 13.53 14.74
N LEU A 39 -21.89 14.50 15.19
CA LEU A 39 -22.36 15.65 15.99
C LEU A 39 -23.36 16.53 15.22
N ALA A 40 -23.22 16.61 13.89
CA ALA A 40 -24.15 17.33 13.02
C ALA A 40 -25.42 16.53 12.67
N GLY A 41 -25.56 15.29 13.16
CA GLY A 41 -26.69 14.41 12.84
C GLY A 41 -26.75 13.92 11.39
N ASN A 42 -25.67 14.09 10.62
CA ASN A 42 -25.62 13.70 9.20
C ASN A 42 -25.22 12.21 9.07
N LEU A 43 -26.18 11.34 9.35
CA LEU A 43 -26.01 9.89 9.29
C LEU A 43 -25.60 9.36 7.90
N PRO A 44 -26.11 9.89 6.77
CA PRO A 44 -25.63 9.46 5.44
C PRO A 44 -24.14 9.70 5.23
N ALA A 45 -23.62 10.87 5.63
CA ALA A 45 -22.19 11.17 5.51
C ALA A 45 -21.35 10.26 6.41
N VAL A 46 -21.80 9.98 7.64
CA VAL A 46 -21.15 9.04 8.56
C VAL A 46 -21.08 7.65 7.95
N ALA A 47 -22.20 7.13 7.43
CA ALA A 47 -22.25 5.80 6.82
C ALA A 47 -21.29 5.69 5.63
N PHE A 48 -21.29 6.69 4.74
CA PHE A 48 -20.37 6.74 3.61
C PHE A 48 -18.91 6.75 4.06
N MET A 49 -18.55 7.61 5.02
CA MET A 49 -17.19 7.71 5.54
C MET A 49 -16.73 6.40 6.20
N LEU A 50 -17.60 5.72 6.95
CA LEU A 50 -17.28 4.43 7.58
C LEU A 50 -17.04 3.32 6.55
N VAL A 51 -17.89 3.23 5.52
CA VAL A 51 -17.70 2.27 4.42
C VAL A 51 -16.38 2.55 3.69
N TRP A 52 -16.11 3.82 3.40
CA TRP A 52 -14.86 4.24 2.77
C TRP A 52 -13.63 3.92 3.64
N LEU A 53 -13.69 4.20 4.95
CA LEU A 53 -12.65 3.85 5.91
C LEU A 53 -12.39 2.34 5.95
N GLY A 54 -13.44 1.53 5.93
CA GLY A 54 -13.31 0.07 5.88
C GLY A 54 -12.60 -0.41 4.62
N ALA A 55 -13.04 0.07 3.45
CA ALA A 55 -12.43 -0.29 2.16
C ALA A 55 -10.97 0.15 2.06
N ALA A 56 -10.68 1.39 2.44
CA ALA A 56 -9.34 1.94 2.38
C ALA A 56 -8.42 1.35 3.45
N GLY A 57 -8.94 1.07 4.65
CA GLY A 57 -8.22 0.35 5.70
C GLY A 57 -7.81 -1.06 5.27
N LEU A 58 -8.66 -1.77 4.52
CA LEU A 58 -8.32 -3.07 3.95
C LEU A 58 -7.15 -2.95 2.94
N GLY A 59 -7.19 -1.95 2.05
CA GLY A 59 -6.10 -1.67 1.12
C GLY A 59 -4.77 -1.38 1.83
N LEU A 60 -4.83 -0.59 2.92
CA LEU A 60 -3.68 -0.27 3.75
C LEU A 60 -3.12 -1.52 4.45
N PHE A 61 -3.99 -2.37 5.00
CA PHE A 61 -3.58 -3.61 5.65
C PHE A 61 -2.88 -4.58 4.69
N LEU A 62 -3.42 -4.74 3.47
CA LEU A 62 -2.81 -5.58 2.45
C LEU A 62 -1.45 -5.02 1.99
N GLY A 63 -1.34 -3.70 1.82
CA GLY A 63 -0.09 -3.02 1.50
C GLY A 63 0.96 -3.19 2.60
N ALA A 64 0.59 -2.93 3.86
CA ALA A 64 1.47 -3.07 5.02
C ALA A 64 1.91 -4.52 5.23
N ARG A 65 1.01 -5.50 5.00
CA ARG A 65 1.34 -6.92 5.07
C ARG A 65 2.38 -7.30 4.00
N LYS A 66 2.23 -6.83 2.76
CA LYS A 66 3.24 -7.05 1.70
C LYS A 66 4.59 -6.41 2.06
N LEU A 67 4.56 -5.17 2.55
CA LEU A 67 5.77 -4.46 3.00
C LEU A 67 6.48 -5.22 4.13
N ARG A 68 5.72 -5.71 5.12
CA ARG A 68 6.26 -6.52 6.23
C ARG A 68 6.88 -7.83 5.73
N MET A 69 6.29 -8.50 4.75
CA MET A 69 6.90 -9.69 4.14
C MET A 69 8.23 -9.37 3.45
N LEU A 70 8.30 -8.26 2.71
CA LEU A 70 9.54 -7.81 2.06
C LEU A 70 10.63 -7.46 3.08
N LEU A 71 10.26 -6.83 4.20
CA LEU A 71 11.19 -6.41 5.24
C LEU A 71 11.67 -7.56 6.15
N VAL A 72 10.76 -8.43 6.59
CA VAL A 72 11.03 -9.47 7.60
C VAL A 72 11.51 -10.79 6.99
N SER A 73 10.97 -11.19 5.84
CA SER A 73 11.21 -12.55 5.32
C SER A 73 12.46 -12.65 4.47
N GLY A 74 13.07 -11.54 4.03
CA GLY A 74 14.18 -11.54 3.06
C GLY A 74 13.87 -12.28 1.75
N ARG A 75 12.62 -12.69 1.54
CA ARG A 75 12.18 -13.42 0.35
C ARG A 75 11.91 -12.39 -0.74
N PRO A 76 12.62 -12.46 -1.87
CA PRO A 76 12.34 -11.61 -3.01
C PRO A 76 10.87 -11.72 -3.39
N ALA A 77 10.28 -10.62 -3.82
CA ALA A 77 9.00 -10.65 -4.51
C ALA A 77 9.03 -11.77 -5.59
N PRO A 78 7.93 -12.53 -5.79
CA PRO A 78 7.91 -13.63 -6.72
C PRO A 78 8.42 -13.19 -8.10
N PRO A 79 9.16 -14.04 -8.83
CA PRO A 79 9.85 -13.71 -10.09
C PRO A 79 8.94 -13.26 -11.24
N SER A 80 7.62 -13.21 -11.05
CA SER A 80 6.66 -12.83 -12.11
C SER A 80 6.81 -11.39 -12.63
N ALA A 81 7.78 -10.61 -12.12
CA ALA A 81 8.18 -9.31 -12.65
C ALA A 81 9.60 -9.29 -13.27
N ARG A 82 10.36 -10.40 -13.22
CA ARG A 82 11.70 -10.52 -13.83
C ARG A 82 11.70 -11.18 -15.21
N ASP A 83 10.60 -11.83 -15.61
CA ASP A 83 10.51 -12.56 -16.89
C ASP A 83 10.00 -11.72 -18.07
N HIS A 84 10.01 -10.39 -17.98
CA HIS A 84 10.02 -9.55 -19.19
C HIS A 84 11.45 -9.41 -19.70
N GLU A 85 12.06 -10.57 -19.99
CA GLU A 85 13.17 -10.64 -20.91
C GLU A 85 12.61 -10.19 -22.27
N TRP A 86 12.85 -8.93 -22.62
CA TRP A 86 12.65 -8.43 -23.98
C TRP A 86 13.56 -9.24 -24.89
N ARG A 87 13.06 -10.38 -25.39
CA ARG A 87 13.58 -11.05 -26.57
C ARG A 87 13.28 -10.16 -27.75
N ASP A 88 14.08 -9.11 -27.93
CA ASP A 88 14.21 -8.46 -29.22
C ASP A 88 14.76 -9.53 -30.17
N GLY A 89 13.91 -10.02 -31.06
CA GLY A 89 14.19 -11.09 -31.99
C GLY A 89 15.23 -10.67 -33.02
N THR A 90 16.51 -10.72 -32.68
CA THR A 90 17.60 -10.77 -33.65
C THR A 90 17.85 -12.23 -34.04
N PRO A 91 17.32 -12.71 -35.18
CA PRO A 91 17.89 -13.89 -35.82
C PRO A 91 19.31 -13.54 -36.27
N GLY A 92 20.28 -14.31 -35.77
CA GLY A 92 21.61 -14.40 -36.38
C GLY A 92 21.59 -15.20 -37.67
#